data_AF-A0A959BF88-F1
#
_entry.id   AF-A0A959BF88-F1
#
_cell.length_a   1.000
_cell.length_b   1.000
_cell.length_c   1.000
_cell.angle_alpha   90.00
_cell.angle_beta   90.00
_cell.angle_gamma   90.00
#
_symmetry.space_group_name_H-M   'P 1'
#
loop_
_entity.id
_entity.type
_entity.pdbx_description
1 polymer ?
#
loop_
_entity_poly.entity_id
_entity_poly.type
_entity_poly.pdbx_seq_one_letter_code
_entity_poly.pdbx_strand_id
1 'polypeptide(L)' 'MTTIILAVLVFSLVILALSFMLILARKRLVPQGDVKIIVNGDEDNPLLVQPGSSLLSALSDKS' A
#
# COMPACT_ATOMS: atom_id res chain seq x y z
N MET A 1 28.57 -25.84 -14.08
CA MET A 1 27.25 -26.04 -13.46
C MET A 1 27.13 -25.31 -12.14
N THR A 2 28.06 -25.50 -11.19
CA THR A 2 28.11 -24.79 -9.90
C THR A 2 28.07 -23.26 -10.03
N THR A 3 28.87 -22.69 -10.93
CA THR A 3 28.94 -21.24 -11.19
C THR A 3 27.62 -20.67 -11.71
N ILE A 4 26.94 -21.40 -12.59
CA ILE A 4 25.65 -21.00 -13.16
C ILE A 4 24.58 -21.00 -12.07
N ILE A 5 24.53 -22.05 -11.24
CA ILE A 5 23.56 -22.15 -10.13
C ILE A 5 23.79 -21.01 -9.12
N LEU A 6 25.05 -20.73 -8.76
CA LEU A 6 25.38 -19.61 -7.88
C LEU A 6 25.00 -18.25 -8.47
N ALA A 7 25.25 -18.03 -9.76
CA ALA A 7 24.89 -16.79 -10.44
C ALA A 7 23.37 -16.55 -10.43
N VAL A 8 22.58 -17.57 -10.74
CA VAL A 8 21.11 -17.49 -10.69
C VAL A 8 20.64 -17.20 -9.27
N LEU A 9 21.17 -17.91 -8.27
CA LEU A 9 20.78 -17.76 -6.87
C LEU A 9 21.05 -16.34 -6.37
N VAL A 10 22.27 -15.82 -6.58
CA VAL A 10 22.64 -14.47 -6.14
C VAL A 10 21.79 -13.42 -6.83
N PHE A 11 21.58 -13.54 -8.15
CA PHE A 11 20.78 -12.58 -8.91
C PHE A 11 19.32 -12.55 -8.45
N SER A 12 18.71 -13.72 -8.24
CA SER A 12 17.36 -13.82 -7.69
C SER A 12 17.28 -13.20 -6.29
N LEU A 13 18.27 -13.43 -5.43
CA LEU A 13 18.31 -12.88 -4.08
C LEU A 13 18.37 -11.35 -4.09
N VAL A 14 19.18 -10.76 -4.98
CA VAL A 14 19.26 -9.30 -5.15
C VAL A 14 17.91 -8.72 -5.60
N ILE A 15 17.26 -9.31 -6.61
CA ILE A 15 15.96 -8.85 -7.09
C ILE A 15 14.90 -8.94 -5.97
N LEU A 16 14.87 -10.06 -5.24
CA LEU A 16 13.95 -10.22 -4.12
C LEU A 16 14.22 -9.18 -3.03
N ALA A 17 15.48 -8.98 -2.65
CA ALA A 17 15.87 -8.00 -1.63
C ALA A 17 15.40 -6.58 -2.00
N LEU A 18 15.62 -6.16 -3.25
CA LEU A 18 15.16 -4.86 -3.75
C LEU A 18 13.64 -4.76 -3.80
N SER A 19 12.95 -5.81 -4.24
CA SER A 19 11.48 -5.85 -4.26
C SER A 19 10.89 -5.73 -2.84
N PHE A 20 11.43 -6.47 -1.87
CA PHE A 20 11.03 -6.37 -0.47
C PHE A 20 11.26 -4.97 0.09
N MET A 21 12.38 -4.34 -0.26
CA MET A 21 12.66 -2.96 0.14
C MET A 21 11.60 -1.98 -0.41
N LEU A 22 11.22 -2.11 -1.68
CA LEU A 22 10.18 -1.28 -2.28
C LEU A 22 8.81 -1.48 -1.61
N ILE A 23 8.43 -2.72 -1.32
CA ILE A 23 7.17 -3.03 -0.65
C ILE A 23 7.15 -2.44 0.77
N LEU A 24 8.26 -2.58 1.51
CA LEU A 24 8.38 -1.99 2.85
C LEU A 24 8.29 -0.46 2.81
N ALA A 25 8.93 0.17 1.83
CA ALA A 25 8.84 1.62 1.63
C ALA A 25 7.40 2.04 1.30
N ARG A 26 6.74 1.33 0.36
CA ARG A 26 5.33 1.57 0.01
C ARG A 26 4.42 1.47 1.23
N LYS A 27 4.61 0.46 2.08
CA LYS A 27 3.83 0.26 3.30
C LYS A 27 3.93 1.44 4.27
N ARG A 28 5.05 2.17 4.26
CA ARG A 28 5.29 3.34 5.13
C ARG A 28 4.86 4.66 4.49
N LEU A 29 5.03 4.79 3.17
CA LEU A 29 4.76 6.04 2.45
C LEU A 29 3.32 6.18 1.98
N VAL A 30 2.62 5.06 1.80
CA VAL A 30 1.22 5.03 1.37
C VAL A 30 0.36 4.53 2.52
N PRO A 31 -0.70 5.24 2.91
CA PRO A 31 -1.66 4.77 3.90
C PRO A 31 -2.17 3.38 3.50
N GLN A 32 -2.17 2.45 4.45
CA GLN A 32 -2.61 1.08 4.22
C GLN A 32 -4.02 0.90 4.77
N GLY A 33 -4.89 0.27 4.00
CA GLY A 33 -6.28 0.05 4.38
C GLY A 33 -7.12 1.32 4.31
N ASP A 34 -8.32 1.25 4.89
CA ASP A 34 -9.31 2.33 4.80
C ASP A 34 -8.97 3.47 5.77
N VAL A 35 -9.18 4.70 5.30
CA VAL A 35 -9.09 5.90 6.11
C VAL A 35 -10.46 6.26 6.68
N LYS A 36 -10.46 6.74 7.93
CA LYS A 36 -11.66 7.27 8.59
C LYS A 36 -11.81 8.74 8.28
N ILE A 37 -12.93 9.12 7.66
CA ILE A 37 -13.31 10.51 7.43
C ILE A 37 -14.44 10.86 8.39
N ILE A 38 -14.18 11.83 9.28
CA ILE A 38 -15.17 12.38 10.22
C ILE A 38 -15.84 13.57 9.55
N VAL A 39 -17.16 13.48 9.36
CA VAL A 39 -17.96 14.53 8.73
C VAL A 39 -18.74 15.25 9.82
N ASN A 40 -18.65 16.58 9.86
CA ASN A 40 -19.37 17.43 10.82
C ASN A 40 -19.17 17.06 12.31
N GLY A 41 -18.07 16.38 12.66
CA GLY A 41 -17.77 15.99 14.03
C GLY A 41 -18.48 14.72 14.53
N ASP A 42 -19.17 13.98 13.66
CA ASP A 42 -19.75 12.68 14.00
C ASP A 42 -18.66 11.59 14.04
N GLU A 43 -18.11 11.33 15.23
CA GLU A 43 -17.14 10.26 15.46
C GLU A 43 -17.77 8.87 15.60
N ASP A 44 -19.09 8.80 15.82
CA ASP A 44 -19.81 7.54 15.99
C ASP A 44 -20.05 6.86 14.63
N ASN A 45 -20.18 7.65 13.55
CA ASN A 45 -20.41 7.14 12.19
C ASN A 45 -19.34 7.62 11.18
N PRO A 46 -18.05 7.23 11.36
CA PRO A 46 -17.00 7.64 10.45
C PRO A 46 -17.17 6.96 9.08
N LEU A 47 -16.87 7.71 8.01
CA LEU A 47 -16.82 7.16 6.65
C LEU A 47 -15.50 6.42 6.44
N LEU A 48 -15.56 5.10 6.22
CA LEU A 48 -14.43 4.26 5.86
C LEU A 48 -14.27 4.19 4.35
N VAL A 49 -13.18 4.72 3.81
CA VAL A 49 -12.91 4.72 2.36
C VAL A 49 -11.45 4.41 2.06
N GLN A 50 -11.19 3.87 0.88
CA GLN A 50 -9.82 3.70 0.43
C GLN A 50 -9.15 5.05 0.15
N PRO A 51 -7.89 5.25 0.57
CA PRO A 51 -7.14 6.47 0.30
C PRO A 51 -6.83 6.59 -1.21
N GLY A 52 -6.77 7.84 -1.70
CA GLY A 52 -6.31 8.16 -3.05
C GLY A 52 -7.37 8.72 -4.00
N SER A 53 -8.66 8.67 -3.63
CA SER A 53 -9.74 9.38 -4.31
C SER A 53 -9.97 10.77 -3.69
N SER A 54 -10.70 11.64 -4.41
CA SER A 54 -11.10 12.94 -3.86
C SER A 54 -12.20 12.77 -2.80
N LEU A 55 -12.31 13.72 -1.86
CA LEU A 55 -13.39 13.70 -0.86
C LEU A 55 -14.78 13.71 -1.50
N LEU A 56 -14.96 14.44 -2.60
CA LEU A 56 -16.23 14.50 -3.31
C LEU A 56 -16.61 13.13 -3.91
N SER A 57 -15.65 12.45 -4.55
CA SER A 57 -15.85 11.10 -5.09
C SER A 57 -16.25 10.11 -4.00
N ALA A 58 -15.53 10.14 -2.87
CA ALA A 58 -15.82 9.29 -1.72
C ALA A 58 -17.23 9.50 -1.13
N LEU A 59 -17.76 10.72 -1.18
CA LEU A 59 -19.12 11.04 -0.74
C LEU A 59 -20.18 10.64 -1.77
N SER A 60 -19.89 10.80 -3.06
CA SER A 60 -20.79 10.39 -4.15
C SER A 60 -20.97 8.87 -4.21
N ASP A 61 -19.92 8.09 -3.92
CA ASP A 61 -19.98 6.61 -3.94
C ASP A 61 -20.89 6.03 -2.82
N LYS A 62 -21.25 6.84 -1.81
CA LYS A 62 -22.12 6.43 -0.68
C LYS A 62 -23.57 6.95 -0.80
N SER A 63 -23.90 7.64 -1.89
CA SER A 63 -25.26 8.14 -2.17
C SER A 63 -26.07 7.16 -3.01
#